data_AF-A0A6N0KWM9-F1
#
_entry.id   AF-A0A6N0KWM9-F1
#
_cell.length_a   1.000
_cell.length_b   1.000
_cell.length_c   1.000
_cell.angle_alpha   90.00
_cell.angle_beta   90.00
_cell.angle_gamma   90.00
#
_symmetry.space_group_name_H-M   'P 1'
#
loop_
_entity.id
_entity.type
_entity.pdbx_description
1 polymer ?
#
loop_
_entity_poly.entity_id
_entity_poly.type
_entity_poly.pdbx_seq_one_letter_code
_entity_poly.pdbx_strand_id
1 'polypeptide(L)'
;MVGQDVMRCLMALGLVLQGLSFGAQAAPGGAVELYRYVNDKGVVVLDRQGVPPQYIGKGYQVLNDQGRVIRTVPPAPTAEELRQRKAAQAQASSDAQLLRLYSSLEDVDRARERRLAELDGLSSVARGNLQSLKLQQANLQGQAANQERAGRPVAQALVDQLDDLKQEEKRLQGEIGRFQKAREEAERTYAADRARLSQLLGVSP
;
A
#
# COMPACT_ATOMS: atom_id res chain seq x y z
N MET A 1 14.26 26.56 -39.50
CA MET A 1 13.60 27.88 -39.61
C MET A 1 13.53 28.44 -38.20
N VAL A 2 14.48 29.32 -37.84
CA VAL A 2 14.37 30.80 -37.88
C VAL A 2 13.41 31.26 -36.78
N GLY A 3 13.69 32.14 -35.84
CA GLY A 3 14.70 33.20 -35.63
C GLY A 3 14.09 34.06 -34.50
N GLN A 4 14.85 34.41 -33.46
CA GLN A 4 15.35 35.79 -33.24
C GLN A 4 14.31 36.91 -33.34
N ASP A 5 14.09 37.60 -32.21
CA ASP A 5 13.84 39.05 -32.08
C ASP A 5 14.17 39.39 -30.60
N VAL A 6 15.31 39.93 -30.21
CA VAL A 6 15.96 41.21 -30.54
C VAL A 6 15.05 42.41 -30.31
N MET A 7 15.19 43.04 -29.14
CA MET A 7 15.04 44.50 -29.06
C MET A 7 16.15 45.07 -28.16
N ARG A 8 17.09 45.73 -28.84
CA ARG A 8 18.20 46.51 -28.32
C ARG A 8 17.69 47.83 -27.74
N CYS A 9 18.31 48.31 -26.67
CA CYS A 9 18.41 49.75 -26.43
C CYS A 9 19.87 50.14 -26.10
N LEU A 10 20.33 51.13 -26.87
CA LEU A 10 21.63 51.79 -26.96
C LEU A 10 22.04 52.46 -25.62
N MET A 11 23.26 52.26 -25.12
CA MET A 11 24.52 53.02 -25.36
C MET A 11 24.49 54.50 -24.90
N ALA A 12 25.27 54.81 -23.85
CA ALA A 12 26.32 55.86 -23.79
C ALA A 12 26.75 56.06 -22.31
N LEU A 13 27.97 55.68 -21.92
CA LEU A 13 29.24 56.43 -21.97
C LEU A 13 29.44 57.37 -20.76
N GLY A 14 30.33 56.98 -19.85
CA GLY A 14 30.80 57.78 -18.72
C GLY A 14 32.04 57.17 -18.09
N LEU A 15 33.19 57.46 -18.69
CA LEU A 15 34.53 57.02 -18.28
C LEU A 15 35.02 57.86 -17.09
N VAL A 16 35.24 57.26 -15.92
CA VAL A 16 36.10 57.83 -14.86
C VAL A 16 36.98 56.72 -14.29
N LEU A 17 38.28 56.91 -14.50
CA LEU A 17 39.37 56.04 -14.10
C LEU A 17 39.95 56.57 -12.77
N GLN A 18 39.68 55.91 -11.65
CA GLN A 18 40.44 55.95 -10.38
C GLN A 18 40.22 54.58 -9.71
N GLY A 19 41.23 53.75 -9.40
CA GLY A 19 42.30 53.99 -8.45
C GLY A 19 42.28 52.79 -7.47
N LEU A 20 43.32 51.96 -7.54
CA LEU A 20 43.79 50.93 -6.60
C LEU A 20 42.98 50.69 -5.31
N SER A 21 42.50 49.44 -5.12
CA SER A 21 42.95 48.54 -4.03
C SER A 21 42.16 47.23 -4.06
N PHE A 22 42.86 46.12 -4.32
CA PHE A 22 42.39 44.77 -4.03
C PHE A 22 42.36 44.60 -2.50
N GLY A 23 41.24 44.92 -1.87
CA GLY A 23 40.94 44.48 -0.53
C GLY A 23 40.47 43.03 -0.60
N ALA A 24 41.33 42.09 -0.20
CA ALA A 24 40.90 40.74 0.12
C ALA A 24 39.82 40.83 1.21
N GLN A 25 38.56 40.67 0.83
CA GLN A 25 37.49 40.50 1.79
C GLN A 25 37.68 39.13 2.43
N ALA A 26 38.30 39.14 3.62
CA ALA A 26 38.26 38.02 4.53
C ALA A 26 36.80 37.65 4.76
N ALA A 27 36.45 36.41 4.42
CA ALA A 27 35.16 35.84 4.77
C ALA A 27 34.96 36.00 6.29
N PRO A 28 33.78 36.44 6.77
CA PRO A 28 33.49 36.47 8.19
C PRO A 28 33.67 35.07 8.77
N GLY A 29 34.46 34.96 9.83
CA GLY A 29 34.77 33.70 10.50
C GLY A 29 33.51 32.94 10.87
N GLY A 30 33.26 31.83 10.16
CA GLY A 30 32.31 30.83 10.61
C GLY A 30 32.78 30.29 11.96
N ALA A 31 31.89 30.24 12.94
CA ALA A 31 32.17 29.60 14.22
C ALA A 31 32.79 28.21 13.97
N VAL A 32 33.95 27.94 14.56
CA VAL A 32 34.67 26.68 14.35
C VAL A 32 33.87 25.55 14.97
N GLU A 33 33.23 24.73 14.14
CA GLU A 33 32.55 23.52 14.58
C GLU A 33 33.54 22.34 14.71
N LEU A 34 33.37 21.55 15.77
CA LEU A 34 34.14 20.34 16.04
C LEU A 34 33.22 19.13 16.03
N TYR A 35 33.59 18.08 15.31
CA TYR A 35 32.82 16.85 15.17
C TYR A 35 33.43 15.75 16.04
N ARG A 36 32.69 15.32 17.06
CA ARG A 36 33.04 14.25 17.99
C ARG A 36 32.39 12.93 17.58
N TYR A 37 33.18 11.92 17.18
CA TYR A 37 32.69 10.60 16.76
C TYR A 37 33.57 9.45 17.31
N VAL A 38 33.10 8.21 17.20
CA VAL A 38 33.84 7.00 17.63
C VAL A 38 34.34 6.24 16.41
N ASN A 39 35.65 5.99 16.33
CA ASN A 39 36.25 5.24 15.23
C ASN A 39 36.14 3.71 15.43
N ASP A 40 36.68 2.90 14.52
CA ASP A 40 36.60 1.43 14.60
C ASP A 40 37.39 0.82 15.76
N LYS A 41 38.33 1.57 16.35
CA LYS A 41 39.10 1.15 17.52
C LYS A 41 38.42 1.53 18.85
N GLY A 42 37.19 2.08 18.80
CA GLY A 42 36.47 2.56 19.97
C GLY A 42 37.00 3.88 20.53
N VAL A 43 37.89 4.57 19.79
CA VAL A 43 38.48 5.82 20.24
C VAL A 43 37.59 7.00 19.82
N VAL A 44 37.35 7.92 20.76
CA VAL A 44 36.65 9.18 20.49
C VAL A 44 37.60 10.13 19.76
N VAL A 45 37.21 10.56 18.58
CA VAL A 45 37.96 11.50 17.72
C VAL A 45 37.22 12.82 17.65
N LEU A 46 37.96 13.93 17.69
CA LEU A 46 37.48 15.30 17.48
C LEU A 46 38.09 15.82 16.18
N ASP A 47 37.26 16.17 15.21
CA ASP A 47 37.72 16.60 13.88
C ASP A 47 37.04 17.92 13.47
N ARG A 48 37.78 18.78 12.77
CA ARG A 48 37.26 20.06 12.21
C ARG A 48 36.76 19.88 10.77
N GLN A 49 37.17 18.81 10.10
CA GLN A 49 36.84 18.54 8.69
C GLN A 49 35.51 17.79 8.54
N GLY A 50 34.96 17.27 9.64
CA GLY A 50 33.70 16.52 9.65
C GLY A 50 33.88 15.07 10.09
N VAL A 51 32.80 14.29 10.02
CA VAL A 51 32.82 12.85 10.33
C VAL A 51 33.02 12.06 9.05
N PRO A 52 34.06 11.20 8.97
CA PRO A 52 34.24 10.31 7.81
C PRO A 52 32.99 9.43 7.57
N PRO A 53 32.62 9.17 6.30
CA PRO A 53 31.38 8.45 5.95
C PRO A 53 31.17 7.13 6.68
N GLN A 54 32.24 6.37 6.92
CA GLN A 54 32.20 5.08 7.60
C GLN A 54 31.77 5.14 9.08
N TYR A 55 31.87 6.32 9.73
CA TYR A 55 31.53 6.48 11.16
C TYR A 55 30.20 7.18 11.39
N ILE A 56 29.59 7.78 10.36
CA ILE A 56 28.31 8.50 10.46
C ILE A 56 27.23 7.59 11.06
N GLY A 57 27.18 6.32 10.66
CA GLY A 57 26.19 5.35 11.15
C GLY A 57 26.29 5.01 12.64
N LYS A 58 27.39 5.34 13.32
CA LYS A 58 27.56 5.16 14.77
C LYS A 58 27.05 6.35 15.57
N GLY A 59 26.63 7.42 14.89
CA GLY A 59 26.27 8.68 15.52
C GLY A 59 27.50 9.51 15.89
N TYR A 60 27.29 10.80 16.07
CA TYR A 60 28.34 11.77 16.39
C TYR A 60 27.73 13.02 17.02
N GLN A 61 28.58 13.89 17.56
CA GLN A 61 28.17 15.16 18.16
C GLN A 61 28.91 16.31 17.50
N VAL A 62 28.25 17.43 17.31
CA VAL A 62 28.85 18.69 16.86
C VAL A 62 28.98 19.59 18.08
N LEU A 63 30.19 20.10 18.27
CA LEU A 63 30.58 20.96 19.37
C LEU A 63 30.92 22.34 18.81
N ASN A 64 30.67 23.38 19.60
CA ASN A 64 31.15 24.73 19.27
C ASN A 64 32.65 24.88 19.57
N ASP A 65 33.18 26.06 19.29
CA ASP A 65 34.57 26.47 19.57
C ASP A 65 34.97 26.33 21.05
N GLN A 66 34.02 26.43 21.98
CA GLN A 66 34.19 26.21 23.41
C GLN A 66 34.04 24.73 23.85
N GLY A 67 33.89 23.79 22.91
CA GLY A 67 33.74 22.36 23.21
C GLY A 67 32.39 21.95 23.78
N ARG A 68 31.37 22.83 23.73
CA ARG A 68 30.01 22.50 24.16
C ARG A 68 29.24 21.85 23.02
N VAL A 69 28.49 20.79 23.32
CA VAL A 69 27.65 20.09 22.34
C VAL A 69 26.51 21.02 21.89
N ILE A 70 26.51 21.35 20.60
CA ILE A 70 25.44 22.14 19.96
C ILE A 70 24.49 21.26 19.15
N ARG A 71 24.93 20.05 18.75
CA ARG A 71 24.08 19.08 18.04
C ARG A 71 24.50 17.64 18.33
N THR A 72 23.54 16.75 18.47
CA THR A 72 23.79 15.30 18.56
C THR A 72 23.09 14.61 17.40
N VAL A 73 23.84 13.84 16.62
CA VAL A 73 23.33 12.96 15.57
C VAL A 73 23.32 11.54 16.12
N PRO A 74 22.15 10.92 16.32
CA PRO A 74 22.07 9.57 16.87
C PRO A 74 22.64 8.53 15.88
N PRO A 75 23.04 7.34 16.39
CA PRO A 75 23.39 6.21 15.53
C PRO A 75 22.23 5.84 14.59
N ALA A 76 22.59 5.19 13.49
CA ALA A 76 21.62 4.59 12.59
C ALA A 76 20.77 3.56 13.37
N PRO A 77 19.43 3.55 13.19
CA PRO A 77 18.58 2.56 13.85
C PRO A 77 19.05 1.14 13.51
N THR A 78 19.00 0.26 14.49
CA THR A 78 19.22 -1.17 14.28
C THR A 78 18.14 -1.74 13.35
N ALA A 79 18.42 -2.89 12.75
CA ALA A 79 17.44 -3.56 11.88
C ALA A 79 16.13 -3.89 12.62
N GLU A 80 16.21 -4.23 13.91
CA GLU A 80 15.04 -4.51 14.75
C GLU A 80 14.23 -3.25 15.05
N GLU A 81 14.87 -2.15 15.43
CA GLU A 81 14.20 -0.87 15.65
C GLU A 81 13.52 -0.37 14.38
N LEU A 82 14.14 -0.55 13.21
CA LEU A 82 13.53 -0.21 11.93
C LEU A 82 12.30 -1.07 11.64
N ARG A 83 12.36 -2.39 11.93
CA ARG A 83 11.20 -3.29 11.79
C ARG A 83 10.06 -2.89 12.72
N GLN A 84 10.35 -2.58 13.98
CA GLN A 84 9.36 -2.13 14.95
C GLN A 84 8.71 -0.81 14.54
N ARG A 85 9.51 0.17 14.10
CA ARG A 85 9.00 1.45 13.59
C ARG A 85 8.09 1.26 12.39
N LYS A 86 8.48 0.40 11.44
CA LYS A 86 7.66 0.07 10.27
C LYS A 86 6.34 -0.61 10.67
N ALA A 87 6.38 -1.57 11.60
CA ALA A 87 5.19 -2.24 12.09
C ALA A 87 4.24 -1.27 12.81
N ALA A 88 4.77 -0.41 13.67
CA ALA A 88 4.00 0.62 14.37
C ALA A 88 3.38 1.63 13.38
N GLN A 89 4.13 2.04 12.36
CA GLN A 89 3.62 2.93 11.31
C GLN A 89 2.53 2.26 10.47
N ALA A 90 2.69 0.99 10.12
CA ALA A 90 1.68 0.23 9.40
C ALA A 90 0.39 0.10 10.21
N GLN A 91 0.50 -0.20 11.51
CA GLN A 91 -0.64 -0.26 12.42
C GLN A 91 -1.35 1.10 12.52
N ALA A 92 -0.60 2.18 12.77
CA ALA A 92 -1.17 3.52 12.87
C ALA A 92 -1.88 3.96 11.57
N SER A 93 -1.31 3.59 10.41
CA SER A 93 -1.95 3.84 9.11
C SER A 93 -3.24 3.05 8.94
N SER A 94 -3.25 1.78 9.33
CA SER A 94 -4.45 0.93 9.28
C SER A 94 -5.55 1.45 10.20
N ASP A 95 -5.19 1.87 11.42
CA ASP A 95 -6.12 2.43 12.40
C ASP A 95 -6.71 3.76 11.90
N ALA A 96 -5.88 4.62 11.32
CA ALA A 96 -6.32 5.88 10.73
C ALA A 96 -7.28 5.67 9.54
N GLN A 97 -7.03 4.63 8.73
CA GLN A 97 -7.94 4.26 7.66
C GLN A 97 -9.28 3.75 8.21
N LEU A 98 -9.25 2.91 9.24
CA LEU A 98 -10.46 2.37 9.87
C LEU A 98 -11.35 3.49 10.43
N LEU A 99 -10.76 4.44 11.18
CA LEU A 99 -11.46 5.60 11.73
C LEU A 99 -11.98 6.57 10.65
N ARG A 100 -11.37 6.58 9.46
CA ARG A 100 -11.85 7.37 8.32
C ARG A 100 -13.03 6.71 7.61
N LEU A 101 -13.05 5.38 7.57
CA LEU A 101 -14.12 4.61 6.92
C LEU A 101 -15.39 4.53 7.77
N TYR A 102 -15.23 4.42 9.09
CA TYR A 102 -16.32 4.18 10.02
C TYR A 102 -16.28 5.17 11.17
N SER A 103 -17.39 5.90 11.37
CA SER A 103 -17.52 6.87 12.44
C SER A 103 -18.06 6.24 13.73
N SER A 104 -18.74 5.11 13.64
CA SER A 104 -19.23 4.33 14.77
C SER A 104 -19.20 2.82 14.51
N LEU A 105 -19.45 2.01 15.55
CA LEU A 105 -19.55 0.55 15.40
C LEU A 105 -20.74 0.16 14.50
N GLU A 106 -21.84 0.90 14.57
CA GLU A 106 -23.02 0.68 13.73
C GLU A 106 -22.73 0.90 12.25
N ASP A 107 -21.76 1.76 11.90
CA ASP A 107 -21.32 1.91 10.50
C ASP A 107 -20.65 0.63 9.98
N VAL A 108 -19.84 -0.02 10.81
CA VAL A 108 -19.20 -1.30 10.48
C VAL A 108 -20.27 -2.38 10.30
N ASP A 109 -21.23 -2.45 11.24
CA ASP A 109 -22.31 -3.44 11.19
C ASP A 109 -23.19 -3.26 9.94
N ARG A 110 -23.55 -2.02 9.59
CA ARG A 110 -24.28 -1.72 8.34
C ARG A 110 -23.47 -2.01 7.09
N ALA A 111 -22.15 -1.77 7.10
CA ALA A 111 -21.29 -2.11 5.98
C ALA A 111 -21.20 -3.64 5.79
N ARG A 112 -21.06 -4.37 6.90
CA ARG A 112 -21.09 -5.83 6.94
C ARG A 112 -22.39 -6.36 6.37
N GLU A 113 -23.54 -5.95 6.91
CA GLU A 113 -24.85 -6.41 6.45
C GLU A 113 -25.05 -6.20 4.95
N ARG A 114 -24.72 -5.02 4.43
CA ARG A 114 -24.80 -4.73 3.00
C ARG A 114 -23.91 -5.66 2.18
N ARG A 115 -22.67 -5.88 2.61
CA ARG A 115 -21.72 -6.74 1.88
C ARG A 115 -22.18 -8.20 1.88
N LEU A 116 -22.69 -8.69 3.01
CA LEU A 116 -23.20 -10.05 3.12
C LEU A 116 -24.45 -10.24 2.26
N ALA A 117 -25.38 -9.28 2.29
CA ALA A 117 -26.59 -9.31 1.47
C ALA A 117 -26.27 -9.30 -0.04
N GLU A 118 -25.27 -8.54 -0.46
CA GLU A 118 -24.78 -8.55 -1.85
C GLU A 118 -24.27 -9.95 -2.26
N LEU A 119 -23.40 -10.56 -1.45
CA LEU A 119 -22.84 -11.89 -1.71
C LEU A 119 -23.92 -12.97 -1.69
N ASP A 120 -24.86 -12.89 -0.76
CA ASP A 120 -26.00 -13.81 -0.67
C ASP A 120 -26.92 -13.66 -1.91
N GLY A 121 -27.12 -12.43 -2.39
CA GLY A 121 -27.84 -12.16 -3.64
C GLY A 121 -27.16 -12.79 -4.86
N LEU A 122 -25.84 -12.59 -5.01
CA LEU A 122 -25.06 -13.22 -6.08
C LEU A 122 -25.12 -14.75 -6.01
N SER A 123 -24.98 -15.33 -4.82
CA SER A 123 -25.10 -16.78 -4.64
C SER A 123 -26.51 -17.27 -4.95
N SER A 124 -27.56 -16.49 -4.65
CA SER A 124 -28.95 -16.86 -4.94
C SER A 124 -29.21 -16.93 -6.44
N VAL A 125 -28.73 -15.94 -7.20
CA VAL A 125 -28.82 -15.94 -8.67
C VAL A 125 -28.10 -17.15 -9.26
N ALA A 126 -26.86 -17.42 -8.83
CA ALA A 126 -26.10 -18.57 -9.32
C ALA A 126 -26.79 -19.91 -9.00
N ARG A 127 -27.40 -20.04 -7.82
CA ARG A 127 -28.21 -21.23 -7.45
C ARG A 127 -29.46 -21.35 -8.32
N GLY A 128 -30.15 -20.26 -8.59
CA GLY A 128 -31.31 -20.24 -9.50
C GLY A 128 -30.95 -20.76 -10.88
N ASN A 129 -29.86 -20.24 -11.46
CA ASN A 129 -29.34 -20.70 -12.75
C ASN A 129 -28.98 -22.19 -12.72
N LEU A 130 -28.32 -22.66 -11.66
CA LEU A 130 -27.97 -24.06 -11.49
C LEU A 130 -29.21 -24.97 -11.47
N GLN A 131 -30.30 -24.53 -10.83
CA GLN A 131 -31.56 -25.30 -10.85
C GLN A 131 -32.17 -25.35 -12.26
N SER A 132 -32.12 -24.25 -13.00
CA SER A 132 -32.58 -24.23 -14.40
C SER A 132 -31.79 -25.20 -15.28
N LEU A 133 -30.46 -25.26 -15.14
CA LEU A 133 -29.62 -26.21 -15.88
C LEU A 133 -29.93 -27.66 -15.53
N LYS A 134 -30.15 -27.97 -14.25
CA LYS A 134 -30.53 -29.33 -13.83
C LYS A 134 -31.84 -29.79 -14.44
N LEU A 135 -32.83 -28.90 -14.55
CA LEU A 135 -34.09 -29.20 -15.21
C LEU A 135 -33.90 -29.45 -16.72
N GLN A 136 -33.06 -28.65 -17.38
CA GLN A 136 -32.70 -28.87 -18.78
C GLN A 136 -31.98 -30.21 -18.97
N GLN A 137 -31.02 -30.53 -18.10
CA GLN A 137 -30.29 -31.79 -18.11
C GLN A 137 -31.25 -32.97 -17.96
N ALA A 138 -32.18 -32.93 -17.00
CA ALA A 138 -33.17 -33.98 -16.79
C ALA A 138 -34.05 -34.21 -18.03
N ASN A 139 -34.46 -33.15 -18.72
CA ASN A 139 -35.24 -33.25 -19.96
C ASN A 139 -34.44 -33.91 -21.09
N LEU A 140 -33.17 -33.54 -21.28
CA LEU A 140 -32.31 -34.13 -22.30
C LEU A 140 -31.98 -35.60 -21.99
N GLN A 141 -31.73 -35.94 -20.71
CA GLN A 141 -31.56 -37.31 -20.27
C GLN A 141 -32.80 -38.17 -20.53
N GLY A 142 -34.01 -37.62 -20.32
CA GLY A 142 -35.26 -38.29 -20.66
C GLY A 142 -35.38 -38.60 -22.16
N GLN A 143 -34.96 -37.66 -23.02
CA GLN A 143 -34.93 -37.88 -24.47
C GLN A 143 -33.91 -38.96 -24.87
N ALA A 144 -32.73 -38.95 -24.26
CA ALA A 144 -31.70 -39.97 -24.50
C ALA A 144 -32.22 -41.36 -24.12
N ALA A 145 -32.80 -41.48 -22.91
CA ALA A 145 -33.36 -42.73 -22.42
C ALA A 145 -34.49 -43.25 -23.33
N ASN A 146 -35.32 -42.38 -23.91
CA ASN A 146 -36.35 -42.79 -24.86
C ASN A 146 -35.77 -43.33 -26.17
N GLN A 147 -34.65 -42.77 -26.66
CA GLN A 147 -33.95 -43.30 -27.85
C GLN A 147 -33.39 -44.70 -27.57
N GLU A 148 -32.73 -44.87 -26.42
CA GLU A 148 -32.16 -46.16 -25.99
C GLU A 148 -33.26 -47.23 -25.83
N ARG A 149 -34.38 -46.90 -25.18
CA ARG A 149 -35.53 -47.81 -25.05
C ARG A 149 -36.16 -48.18 -26.39
N ALA A 150 -36.08 -47.29 -27.38
CA ALA A 150 -36.53 -47.56 -28.74
C ALA A 150 -35.50 -48.37 -29.57
N GLY A 151 -34.40 -48.81 -28.95
CA GLY A 151 -33.31 -49.56 -29.62
C GLY A 151 -32.50 -48.70 -30.59
N ARG A 152 -32.58 -47.37 -30.47
CA ARG A 152 -31.83 -46.43 -31.30
C ARG A 152 -30.61 -45.91 -30.53
N PRO A 153 -29.47 -45.70 -31.20
CA PRO A 153 -28.33 -45.04 -30.56
C PRO A 153 -28.71 -43.61 -30.17
N VAL A 154 -28.20 -43.14 -29.03
CA VAL A 154 -28.36 -41.75 -28.61
C VAL A 154 -27.67 -40.84 -29.62
N ALA A 155 -28.39 -39.84 -30.13
CA ALA A 155 -27.82 -38.88 -31.07
C ALA A 155 -26.63 -38.14 -30.46
N GLN A 156 -25.51 -38.04 -31.20
CA GLN A 156 -24.29 -37.41 -30.72
C GLN A 156 -24.52 -35.95 -30.25
N ALA A 157 -25.33 -35.18 -30.97
CA ALA A 157 -25.69 -33.82 -30.57
C ALA A 157 -26.31 -33.73 -29.17
N LEU A 158 -27.04 -34.77 -28.74
CA LEU A 158 -27.63 -34.83 -27.39
C LEU A 158 -26.56 -35.11 -26.34
N VAL A 159 -25.57 -35.94 -26.67
CA VAL A 159 -24.41 -36.22 -25.81
C VAL A 159 -23.60 -34.93 -25.61
N ASP A 160 -23.29 -34.23 -26.70
CA ASP A 160 -22.52 -32.99 -26.68
C ASP A 160 -23.22 -31.91 -25.82
N GLN A 161 -24.53 -31.74 -26.00
CA GLN A 161 -25.34 -30.83 -25.17
C GLN A 161 -25.32 -31.20 -23.68
N LEU A 162 -25.39 -32.48 -23.34
CA LEU A 162 -25.32 -32.94 -21.96
C LEU A 162 -23.95 -32.68 -21.34
N ASP A 163 -22.87 -32.79 -22.11
CA ASP A 163 -21.52 -32.52 -21.64
C ASP A 163 -21.27 -31.02 -21.45
N ASP A 164 -21.77 -30.16 -22.35
CA ASP A 164 -21.75 -28.71 -22.18
C ASP A 164 -22.48 -28.29 -20.90
N LEU A 165 -23.68 -28.83 -20.66
CA LEU A 165 -24.44 -28.58 -19.43
C LEU A 165 -23.66 -28.99 -18.17
N LYS A 166 -22.99 -30.14 -18.19
CA LYS A 166 -22.16 -30.57 -17.03
C LYS A 166 -21.01 -29.60 -16.75
N GLN A 167 -20.35 -29.07 -17.78
CA GLN A 167 -19.29 -28.09 -17.57
C GLN A 167 -19.83 -26.80 -16.97
N GLU A 168 -20.98 -26.35 -17.44
CA GLU A 168 -21.62 -25.14 -16.93
C GLU A 168 -22.12 -25.33 -15.47
N GLU A 169 -22.69 -26.48 -15.13
CA GLU A 169 -23.05 -26.82 -13.76
C GLU A 169 -21.83 -26.77 -12.82
N LYS A 170 -20.70 -27.35 -13.25
CA LYS A 170 -19.45 -27.31 -12.49
C LYS A 170 -18.94 -25.88 -12.30
N ARG A 171 -19.05 -25.03 -13.35
CA ARG A 171 -18.69 -23.61 -13.29
C ARG A 171 -19.52 -22.88 -12.24
N LEU A 172 -20.84 -23.02 -12.27
CA LEU A 172 -21.77 -22.39 -11.33
C LEU A 172 -21.59 -22.89 -9.89
N GLN A 173 -21.35 -24.19 -9.70
CA GLN A 173 -21.02 -24.75 -8.39
C GLN A 173 -19.74 -24.13 -7.82
N GLY A 174 -18.72 -23.95 -8.66
CA GLY A 174 -17.50 -23.25 -8.29
C GLY A 174 -17.75 -21.79 -7.91
N GLU A 175 -18.65 -21.08 -8.61
CA GLU A 175 -19.05 -19.71 -8.28
C GLU A 175 -19.75 -19.61 -6.94
N ILE A 176 -20.73 -20.47 -6.69
CA ILE A 176 -21.44 -20.54 -5.40
C ILE A 176 -20.44 -20.76 -4.27
N GLY A 177 -19.48 -21.69 -4.44
CA GLY A 177 -18.43 -21.93 -3.47
C GLY A 177 -17.52 -20.72 -3.24
N ARG A 178 -17.19 -19.95 -4.28
CA ARG A 178 -16.42 -18.70 -4.14
C ARG A 178 -17.18 -17.65 -3.37
N PHE A 179 -18.48 -17.46 -3.64
CA PHE A 179 -19.30 -16.50 -2.89
C PHE A 179 -19.44 -16.88 -1.42
N GLN A 180 -19.61 -18.17 -1.11
CA GLN A 180 -19.64 -18.67 0.27
C GLN A 180 -18.33 -18.38 1.01
N LYS A 181 -17.18 -18.67 0.39
CA LYS A 181 -15.87 -18.34 0.97
C LYS A 181 -15.67 -16.85 1.18
N ALA A 182 -16.03 -16.03 0.18
CA ALA A 182 -15.96 -14.58 0.28
C ALA A 182 -16.86 -14.04 1.40
N ARG A 183 -18.02 -14.69 1.64
CA ARG A 183 -18.91 -14.35 2.75
C ARG A 183 -18.25 -14.65 4.09
N GLU A 184 -17.69 -15.83 4.28
CA GLU A 184 -16.96 -16.19 5.51
C GLU A 184 -15.75 -15.29 5.77
N GLU A 185 -15.03 -14.90 4.72
CA GLU A 185 -13.91 -13.97 4.83
C GLU A 185 -14.39 -12.57 5.21
N ALA A 186 -15.44 -12.06 4.57
CA ALA A 186 -16.06 -10.79 4.92
C ALA A 186 -16.52 -10.78 6.39
N GLU A 187 -17.17 -11.84 6.85
CA GLU A 187 -17.57 -12.00 8.26
C GLU A 187 -16.39 -11.84 9.23
N ARG A 188 -15.26 -12.50 8.96
CA ARG A 188 -14.06 -12.41 9.79
C ARG A 188 -13.42 -11.03 9.74
N THR A 189 -13.33 -10.44 8.55
CA THR A 189 -12.72 -9.11 8.37
C THR A 189 -13.54 -8.05 9.10
N TYR A 190 -14.86 -8.01 8.90
CA TYR A 190 -15.71 -7.03 9.59
C TYR A 190 -15.73 -7.24 11.10
N ALA A 191 -15.67 -8.48 11.59
CA ALA A 191 -15.55 -8.75 13.03
C ALA A 191 -14.23 -8.22 13.61
N ALA A 192 -13.11 -8.39 12.89
CA ALA A 192 -11.81 -7.85 13.27
C ALA A 192 -11.81 -6.32 13.26
N ASP A 193 -12.36 -5.70 12.20
CA ASP A 193 -12.49 -4.26 12.07
C ASP A 193 -13.35 -3.68 13.20
N ARG A 194 -14.48 -4.32 13.52
CA ARG A 194 -15.36 -3.90 14.61
C ARG A 194 -14.66 -3.97 15.96
N ALA A 195 -13.94 -5.06 16.24
CA ALA A 195 -13.18 -5.22 17.47
C ALA A 195 -12.00 -4.23 17.57
N ARG A 196 -11.35 -3.90 16.45
CA ARG A 196 -10.30 -2.89 16.45
C ARG A 196 -10.87 -1.49 16.65
N LEU A 197 -11.99 -1.17 16.01
CA LEU A 197 -12.65 0.11 16.13
C LEU A 197 -13.14 0.35 17.57
N SER A 198 -13.68 -0.67 18.25
CA SER A 198 -14.10 -0.53 19.65
C SER A 198 -12.94 -0.16 20.57
N GLN A 199 -11.76 -0.77 20.37
CA GLN A 199 -10.53 -0.40 21.07
C GLN A 199 -10.10 1.05 20.80
N LEU A 200 -10.18 1.51 19.54
CA LEU A 200 -9.78 2.86 19.15
C LEU A 200 -10.73 3.93 19.68
N LEU A 201 -12.02 3.63 19.78
CA LEU A 201 -13.04 4.53 20.30
C LEU A 201 -13.18 4.47 21.84
N GLY A 202 -12.50 3.54 22.51
CA GLY A 202 -12.60 3.36 23.96
C GLY A 202 -13.97 2.88 24.42
N VAL A 203 -14.72 2.21 23.55
CA VAL A 203 -16.04 1.63 23.86
C VAL A 203 -15.92 0.13 24.03
N SER A 204 -16.68 -0.45 24.96
CA SER A 204 -16.73 -1.91 25.11
C SER A 204 -17.24 -2.57 23.82
N PRO A 205 -16.65 -3.71 23.38
CA PRO A 205 -17.00 -4.38 22.13
C PRO A 205 -18.45 -4.86 22.07
#